data_AF-A0A7C2QY04-F1
#
_entry.id   AF-A0A7C2QY04-F1
#
_cell.length_a   1.000
_cell.length_b   1.000
_cell.length_c   1.000
_cell.angle_alpha   90.00
_cell.angle_beta   90.00
_cell.angle_gamma   90.00
#
_symmetry.space_group_name_H-M   'P 1'
#
loop_
_entity.id
_entity.type
_entity.pdbx_description
1 polymer ?
#
loop_
_entity_poly.entity_id
_entity_poly.type
_entity_poly.pdbx_seq_one_letter_code
_entity_poly.pdbx_strand_id
1 'polypeptide(L)' 'MAAGLGLLRLPPAQFWSMTPRELAAAVSALLGPAAPAPPTRAALAGLMSRFPDASAGRR' A
#
# COMPACT_ATOMS: atom_id res chain seq x y z
N MET A 1 1.98 4.70 5.52
CA MET A 1 1.10 5.89 5.40
C MET A 1 1.70 7.05 4.58
N ALA A 2 3.03 7.14 4.41
CA ALA A 2 3.65 8.24 3.66
C ALA A 2 3.36 8.23 2.14
N ALA A 3 3.10 7.07 1.54
CA ALA A 3 2.94 6.95 0.09
C ALA A 3 1.68 7.64 -0.48
N GLY A 4 0.61 7.73 0.31
CA GLY A 4 -0.67 8.34 -0.15
C GLY A 4 -0.78 9.83 0.17
N LEU A 5 -0.55 10.22 1.43
CA LEU A 5 -0.77 11.61 1.88
C LEU A 5 0.48 12.49 1.74
N GLY A 6 1.67 11.90 1.67
CA GLY A 6 2.94 12.64 1.53
C GLY A 6 3.34 12.89 0.06
N LEU A 7 3.24 11.86 -0.78
CA LEU A 7 3.68 11.93 -2.19
C LEU A 7 2.62 12.58 -3.10
N LEU A 8 1.33 12.27 -2.92
CA LEU A 8 0.25 12.85 -3.74
C LEU A 8 -0.19 14.23 -3.25
N ARG A 9 0.16 14.62 -2.02
CA ARG A 9 -0.26 15.88 -1.35
C ARG A 9 -1.77 16.11 -1.36
N LEU A 10 -2.56 15.03 -1.41
CA LEU A 10 -4.02 15.10 -1.40
C LEU A 10 -4.56 15.30 0.02
N PRO A 11 -5.63 16.10 0.20
CA PRO A 11 -6.39 16.10 1.44
C PRO A 11 -6.86 14.69 1.80
N PRO A 12 -6.86 14.28 3.08
CA PRO A 12 -7.22 12.91 3.48
C PRO A 12 -8.58 12.45 2.96
N ALA A 13 -9.59 13.31 2.97
CA ALA A 13 -10.92 12.98 2.48
C ALA A 13 -10.91 12.62 0.98
N GLN A 14 -10.15 13.37 0.18
CA GLN A 14 -10.05 13.12 -1.26
C GLN A 14 -9.27 11.84 -1.55
N PHE A 15 -8.21 11.56 -0.78
CA PHE A 15 -7.46 10.31 -0.90
C PHE A 15 -8.35 9.08 -0.61
N TRP A 16 -9.16 9.15 0.45
CA TRP A 16 -10.04 8.04 0.83
C TRP A 16 -11.28 7.88 -0.04
N SER A 17 -11.69 8.90 -0.80
CA SER A 17 -12.79 8.79 -1.76
C SER A 17 -12.35 8.21 -3.12
N MET A 18 -11.05 8.08 -3.38
CA MET A 18 -10.55 7.59 -4.66
C MET A 18 -10.85 6.10 -4.85
N THR A 19 -11.22 5.74 -6.07
CA THR A 19 -11.28 4.34 -6.48
C THR A 19 -9.87 3.74 -6.59
N PRO A 20 -9.72 2.41 -6.46
CA PRO A 20 -8.42 1.75 -6.64
C PRO A 20 -7.75 2.05 -7.99
N ARG A 21 -8.54 2.27 -9.06
CA ARG A 21 -8.03 2.61 -10.40
C ARG A 21 -7.47 4.03 -10.46
N GLU A 22 -8.17 4.99 -9.87
CA GLU A 22 -7.69 6.37 -9.77
C GLU A 22 -6.43 6.45 -8.91
N LEU A 23 -6.38 5.70 -7.81
CA LEU A 23 -5.20 5.62 -6.96
C LEU A 23 -4.02 5.04 -7.73
N ALA A 24 -4.21 3.95 -8.47
CA ALA A 24 -3.16 3.35 -9.29
C ALA A 24 -2.62 4.32 -10.36
N ALA A 25 -3.51 5.08 -11.02
CA ALA A 25 -3.11 6.09 -12.00
C ALA A 25 -2.29 7.22 -11.36
N ALA A 26 -2.74 7.74 -10.21
CA ALA A 26 -2.08 8.83 -9.52
C ALA A 26 -0.69 8.42 -8.98
N VAL A 27 -0.56 7.19 -8.48
CA VAL A 27 0.73 6.62 -8.03
C VAL A 27 1.67 6.38 -9.20
N SER A 28 1.17 5.85 -10.33
CA SER A 28 1.98 5.62 -11.54
C SER A 28 2.54 6.92 -12.12
N ALA A 29 1.80 8.02 -12.03
CA ALA A 29 2.26 9.34 -12.46
C ALA A 29 3.46 9.86 -11.64
N LEU A 30 3.56 9.48 -10.36
CA LEU A 30 4.63 9.93 -9.47
C LEU A 30 5.86 9.01 -9.45
N LEU A 31 5.63 7.70 -9.54
CA LEU A 31 6.68 6.68 -9.38
C LEU A 31 7.16 6.07 -10.71
N GLY A 32 6.54 6.48 -11.82
CA GLY A 32 6.80 5.92 -13.14
C GLY A 32 6.06 4.59 -13.40
N PRO A 33 6.20 4.02 -14.61
CA PRO A 33 5.39 2.90 -15.09
C PRO A 33 5.62 1.56 -14.37
N ALA A 34 6.56 1.48 -13.42
CA ALA A 34 6.87 0.25 -12.71
C ALA A 34 6.26 0.27 -11.31
N ALA A 35 5.00 -0.18 -11.20
CA ALA A 35 4.60 -0.82 -9.95
C ALA A 35 5.50 -2.06 -9.79
N PRO A 36 6.23 -2.24 -8.67
CA PRO A 36 6.98 -3.46 -8.44
C PRO A 36 6.03 -4.66 -8.56
N ALA A 37 6.51 -5.75 -9.15
CA ALA A 37 5.70 -6.96 -9.30
C ALA A 37 5.10 -7.34 -7.94
N PRO A 38 3.81 -7.74 -7.89
CA PRO A 38 3.20 -8.16 -6.65
C PRO A 38 4.03 -9.30 -6.02
N PRO A 39 4.19 -9.32 -4.69
CA PRO A 39 4.99 -10.34 -4.02
C PRO A 39 4.40 -11.72 -4.29
N THR A 40 5.27 -12.71 -4.47
CA THR A 40 4.84 -14.10 -4.56
C THR A 40 4.24 -14.55 -3.22
N ARG A 41 3.46 -15.63 -3.25
CA ARG A 41 2.88 -16.20 -2.01
C ARG A 41 3.97 -16.55 -0.99
N ALA A 42 5.11 -17.06 -1.44
CA ALA A 42 6.25 -17.38 -0.60
C ALA A 42 6.88 -16.14 0.03
N ALA A 43 7.04 -15.06 -0.76
CA ALA A 43 7.57 -13.79 -0.25
C ALA A 43 6.65 -13.19 0.81
N LEU A 44 5.33 -13.22 0.59
CA LEU A 44 4.35 -12.77 1.57
C LEU A 44 4.40 -13.60 2.85
N ALA A 45 4.47 -14.93 2.75
CA ALA A 45 4.59 -15.81 3.91
C ALA A 45 5.86 -15.51 4.74
N GLY A 46 6.98 -15.23 4.07
CA GLY A 46 8.21 -14.81 4.74
C GLY A 46 8.12 -13.44 5.43
N LEU A 47 7.30 -12.52 4.91
CA LEU A 47 7.03 -11.25 5.60
C LEU A 47 6.18 -11.47 6.85
N MET A 48 5.15 -12.31 6.78
CA MET A 48 4.28 -12.61 7.91
C MET A 48 5.02 -13.30 9.06
N SER A 49 6.00 -14.16 8.76
CA SER A 49 6.83 -14.79 9.80
C SER A 49 7.81 -13.81 10.45
N ARG A 50 8.35 -12.86 9.67
CA ARG A 50 9.28 -11.83 10.16
C ARG A 50 8.60 -10.72 10.96
N PHE A 51 7.36 -10.40 10.62
CA PHE A 51 6.58 -9.34 11.25
C PHE A 51 5.23 -9.89 11.71
N PRO A 52 5.21 -10.70 12.79
CA PRO A 52 3.98 -11.27 13.30
C PRO A 52 3.08 -10.18 13.91
N ASP A 53 1.79 -10.20 13.59
CA ASP A 53 0.83 -9.28 14.18
C ASP A 53 0.67 -9.57 15.68
N ALA A 54 0.94 -8.56 16.53
CA ALA A 54 0.96 -8.69 17.98
C ALA A 54 -0.41 -9.00 18.65
N SER A 55 -1.47 -9.27 17.88
CA SER A 55 -2.85 -9.39 18.37
C SER A 55 -3.52 -10.75 18.13
N ALA A 56 -2.80 -11.77 17.65
CA ALA A 56 -3.34 -13.14 17.56
C ALA A 56 -3.45 -13.85 18.93
N GLY A 57 -3.27 -13.13 20.05
CA GLY A 57 -3.21 -13.69 21.40
C GLY A 57 -3.85 -12.83 22.50
N ARG A 58 -4.90 -12.06 22.21
CA ARG A 58 -5.84 -11.59 23.26
C ARG A 58 -7.17 -12.30 23.10
N ARG A 59 -7.26 -13.48 23.73
CA ARG A 59 -8.51 -14.02 24.27
C ARG A 59 -8.54 -13.70 25.75
#